data_AF-A0A969B114-F1
#
_entry.id   AF-A0A969B114-F1
#
_cell.length_a   1.000
_cell.length_b   1.000
_cell.length_c   1.000
_cell.angle_alpha   90.00
_cell.angle_beta   90.00
_cell.angle_gamma   90.00
#
_symmetry.space_group_name_H-M   'P 1'
#
loop_
_entity.id
_entity.type
_entity.pdbx_description
1 polymer ?
#
loop_
_entity_poly.entity_id
_entity_poly.type
_entity_poly.pdbx_seq_one_letter_code
_entity_poly.pdbx_strand_id
1 'polypeptide(L)'
;MKKLIVFVVFNCLIAGSLVAQEATFSVLLNKGKNELGKPGKLNMLMAGSKVNPGDILKVQEGGYVALIHNATGASVELDGKSTYTEEKLQQIIGEQSASVMTKYGKFLMEKMNPQDYANQNLNVTGAVERGKEDLISIGLPKVGDIYGNKAFVTWQRLDNIQEYVVTCKDKLDEVISETTVTGHSYLLDLDQIALQDEKMIIINVRAKNSDAFRSPDFGIKRMSLAEKATIDRALADMKKIPTSGNVMDQLLLASFFEQNDLLADAITCYNQAAIAAHQADGFDTIYNSFMARNGFGK
;
A
#
# COMPACT_ATOMS: atom_id res chain seq x y z
N MET A 1 -45.11 -50.28 -12.42
CA MET A 1 -44.27 -49.27 -13.13
C MET A 1 -44.43 -47.84 -12.61
N LYS A 2 -45.63 -47.36 -12.24
CA LYS A 2 -45.83 -46.00 -11.68
C LYS A 2 -45.24 -45.75 -10.27
N LYS A 3 -44.94 -46.80 -9.50
CA LYS A 3 -44.35 -46.68 -8.14
C LYS A 3 -42.81 -46.71 -8.10
N LEU A 4 -42.14 -47.03 -9.22
CA LEU A 4 -40.67 -47.05 -9.30
C LEU A 4 -40.10 -45.69 -9.73
N ILE A 5 -40.89 -44.89 -10.45
CA ILE A 5 -40.49 -43.57 -10.97
C ILE A 5 -40.45 -42.51 -9.85
N VAL A 6 -41.24 -42.69 -8.78
CA VAL A 6 -41.27 -41.74 -7.65
C VAL A 6 -40.03 -41.84 -6.76
N PHE A 7 -39.37 -43.01 -6.72
CA PHE A 7 -38.17 -43.20 -5.89
C PHE A 7 -36.88 -42.65 -6.54
N VAL A 8 -36.85 -42.58 -7.88
CA VAL A 8 -35.71 -42.03 -8.65
C VAL A 8 -35.73 -40.50 -8.68
N VAL A 9 -36.91 -39.87 -8.63
CA VAL A 9 -37.02 -38.40 -8.62
C VAL A 9 -36.70 -37.79 -7.25
N PHE A 10 -36.84 -38.54 -6.15
CA PHE A 10 -36.51 -38.04 -4.80
C PHE A 10 -35.00 -38.10 -4.48
N ASN A 11 -34.21 -38.93 -5.18
CA ASN A 11 -32.76 -39.04 -4.96
C ASN A 11 -31.91 -38.04 -5.77
N CYS A 12 -32.49 -37.32 -6.74
CA CYS A 12 -31.76 -36.32 -7.53
C CYS A 12 -31.77 -34.90 -6.93
N LEU A 13 -32.45 -34.67 -5.79
CA LEU A 13 -32.59 -33.35 -5.16
C LEU A 13 -31.63 -33.09 -4.00
N ILE A 14 -30.71 -34.02 -3.72
CA ILE A 14 -29.55 -33.78 -2.86
C ILE A 14 -28.31 -33.66 -3.76
N ALA A 15 -28.40 -32.81 -4.79
CA ALA A 15 -27.21 -32.16 -5.31
C ALA A 15 -26.78 -31.15 -4.24
N GLY A 16 -26.06 -31.65 -3.23
CA GLY A 16 -25.44 -30.80 -2.22
C GLY A 16 -24.67 -29.73 -2.96
N SER A 17 -25.05 -28.47 -2.74
CA SER A 17 -24.24 -27.34 -3.15
C SER A 17 -22.89 -27.58 -2.50
N LEU A 18 -21.88 -27.96 -3.28
CA LEU A 18 -20.50 -27.83 -2.87
C LEU A 18 -20.29 -26.34 -2.69
N VAL A 19 -20.60 -25.83 -1.51
CA VAL A 19 -20.16 -24.52 -1.08
C VAL A 19 -18.65 -24.66 -1.04
N ALA A 20 -17.99 -24.19 -2.10
CA ALA A 20 -16.55 -24.05 -2.07
C ALA A 20 -16.25 -23.20 -0.83
N GLN A 21 -15.53 -23.77 0.13
CA GLN A 21 -15.13 -23.01 1.31
C GLN A 21 -14.32 -21.82 0.82
N GLU A 22 -14.74 -20.63 1.22
CA GLU A 22 -14.05 -19.41 0.84
C GLU A 22 -12.61 -19.47 1.34
N ALA A 23 -11.69 -18.91 0.56
CA ALA A 23 -10.30 -18.81 0.97
C ALA A 23 -10.21 -18.00 2.27
N THR A 24 -9.46 -18.48 3.24
CA THR A 24 -9.36 -17.84 4.54
C THR A 24 -8.42 -16.65 4.51
N PHE A 25 -7.30 -16.75 3.77
CA PHE A 25 -6.34 -15.66 3.63
C PHE A 25 -5.97 -15.38 2.18
N SER A 26 -5.54 -14.15 1.94
CA SER A 26 -4.84 -13.73 0.73
C SER A 26 -3.40 -13.34 1.07
N VAL A 27 -2.46 -13.79 0.24
CA VAL A 27 -1.06 -13.43 0.32
C VAL A 27 -0.89 -12.04 -0.28
N LEU A 28 -0.42 -11.09 0.53
CA LEU A 28 -0.15 -9.72 0.07
C LEU A 28 1.27 -9.59 -0.44
N LEU A 29 2.22 -10.08 0.35
CA LEU A 29 3.64 -9.96 0.04
C LEU A 29 4.32 -11.32 0.18
N ASN A 30 5.25 -11.58 -0.72
CA ASN A 30 6.10 -12.76 -0.66
C ASN A 30 7.54 -12.42 -1.02
N LYS A 31 8.48 -12.73 -0.14
CA LYS A 31 9.92 -12.64 -0.39
C LYS A 31 10.56 -13.99 -0.17
N GLY A 32 11.36 -14.43 -1.14
CA GLY A 32 12.04 -15.72 -1.11
C GLY A 32 11.22 -16.83 -1.75
N LYS A 33 11.73 -18.06 -1.66
CA LYS A 33 11.17 -19.25 -2.33
C LYS A 33 10.15 -19.97 -1.45
N ASN A 34 9.21 -19.22 -0.87
CA ASN A 34 8.18 -19.79 0.01
C ASN A 34 7.21 -20.65 -0.81
N GLU A 35 6.50 -21.55 -0.14
CA GLU A 35 5.63 -22.53 -0.80
C GLU A 35 4.26 -22.61 -0.13
N LEU A 36 3.21 -22.85 -0.92
CA LEU A 36 1.83 -23.01 -0.46
C LEU A 36 1.15 -24.15 -1.20
N GLY A 37 0.30 -24.89 -0.50
CA GLY A 37 -0.59 -25.88 -1.09
C GLY A 37 -1.04 -26.94 -0.10
N LYS A 38 -1.50 -28.08 -0.62
CA LYS A 38 -1.89 -29.21 0.23
C LYS A 38 -0.66 -29.96 0.73
N PRO A 39 -0.77 -30.66 1.88
CA PRO A 39 0.27 -31.57 2.32
C PRO A 39 0.69 -32.53 1.18
N GLY A 40 1.98 -32.58 0.86
CA GLY A 40 2.53 -33.41 -0.22
C GLY A 40 2.42 -32.83 -1.64
N LYS A 41 1.73 -31.69 -1.84
CA LYS A 41 1.65 -30.97 -3.12
C LYS A 41 1.73 -29.47 -2.91
N LEU A 42 2.95 -28.99 -2.70
CA LEU A 42 3.24 -27.57 -2.53
C LEU A 42 3.73 -26.97 -3.85
N ASN A 43 3.34 -25.73 -4.10
CA ASN A 43 3.81 -24.94 -5.22
C ASN A 43 4.51 -23.69 -4.69
N MET A 44 5.32 -23.06 -5.55
CA MET A 44 5.89 -21.75 -5.25
C MET A 44 4.79 -20.76 -4.90
N LEU A 45 4.99 -20.04 -3.80
CA LEU A 45 4.11 -18.98 -3.36
C LEU A 45 4.31 -17.73 -4.23
N MET A 46 3.21 -17.09 -4.61
CA MET A 46 3.21 -15.79 -5.28
C MET A 46 2.31 -14.81 -4.51
N ALA A 47 2.58 -13.52 -4.63
CA ALA A 47 1.62 -12.52 -4.17
C ALA A 47 0.25 -12.72 -4.85
N GLY A 48 -0.83 -12.45 -4.14
CA GLY A 48 -2.21 -12.71 -4.57
C GLY A 48 -2.68 -14.16 -4.42
N SER A 49 -1.81 -15.10 -4.07
CA SER A 49 -2.21 -16.49 -3.79
C SER A 49 -3.19 -16.56 -2.62
N LYS A 50 -4.09 -17.55 -2.65
CA LYS A 50 -5.11 -17.76 -1.62
C LYS A 50 -4.74 -18.94 -0.73
N VAL A 51 -4.77 -18.74 0.58
CA VAL A 51 -4.64 -19.82 1.56
C VAL A 51 -6.04 -20.34 1.86
N ASN A 52 -6.31 -21.58 1.46
CA ASN A 52 -7.60 -22.23 1.65
C ASN A 52 -7.57 -23.15 2.88
N PRO A 53 -8.73 -23.51 3.44
CA PRO A 53 -8.80 -24.46 4.55
C PRO A 53 -8.02 -25.76 4.26
N GLY A 54 -7.17 -26.17 5.20
CA GLY A 54 -6.29 -27.34 5.10
C GLY A 54 -5.05 -27.17 4.20
N ASP A 55 -4.73 -25.94 3.76
CA ASP A 55 -3.43 -25.66 3.13
C ASP A 55 -2.30 -25.55 4.18
N ILE A 56 -1.07 -25.77 3.72
CA ILE A 56 0.16 -25.55 4.48
C ILE A 56 0.99 -24.49 3.76
N LEU A 57 1.44 -23.50 4.52
CA LEU A 57 2.38 -22.47 4.10
C LEU A 57 3.77 -22.79 4.68
N LYS A 58 4.77 -22.90 3.81
CA LYS A 58 6.18 -23.03 4.20
C LYS A 58 6.93 -21.74 3.89
N VAL A 59 7.38 -21.08 4.95
CA VAL A 59 8.30 -19.95 4.86
C VAL A 59 9.71 -20.51 4.93
N GLN A 60 10.52 -20.22 3.91
CA GLN A 60 11.90 -20.70 3.84
C GLN A 60 12.83 -19.81 4.67
N GLU A 61 14.09 -20.24 4.81
CA GLU A 61 15.12 -19.44 5.47
C GLU A 61 15.33 -18.10 4.73
N GLY A 62 15.32 -16.99 5.49
CA GLY A 62 15.32 -15.64 4.93
C GLY A 62 14.05 -15.27 4.14
N GLY A 63 13.02 -16.10 4.21
CA GLY A 63 11.72 -15.88 3.60
C GLY A 63 10.85 -14.97 4.46
N TYR A 64 10.03 -14.17 3.80
CA TYR A 64 9.03 -13.30 4.43
C TYR A 64 7.70 -13.41 3.70
N VAL A 65 6.60 -13.52 4.44
CA VAL A 65 5.24 -13.57 3.90
C VAL A 65 4.33 -12.68 4.73
N ALA A 66 3.59 -11.79 4.06
CA ALA A 66 2.50 -11.03 4.67
C ALA A 66 1.17 -11.54 4.13
N LEU A 67 0.25 -11.88 5.02
CA LEU A 67 -1.08 -12.37 4.71
C LEU A 67 -2.13 -11.41 5.28
N ILE A 68 -3.30 -11.40 4.65
CA ILE A 68 -4.50 -10.78 5.20
C ILE A 68 -5.64 -11.78 5.24
N HIS A 69 -6.38 -11.80 6.34
CA HIS A 69 -7.52 -12.66 6.55
C HIS A 69 -8.74 -12.06 5.86
N ASN A 70 -9.38 -12.84 4.99
CA ASN A 70 -10.36 -12.31 4.04
C ASN A 70 -11.64 -11.81 4.72
N ALA A 71 -12.06 -12.43 5.82
CA ALA A 71 -13.28 -12.03 6.51
C ALA A 71 -13.08 -10.83 7.46
N THR A 72 -11.91 -10.74 8.10
CA THR A 72 -11.65 -9.76 9.17
C THR A 72 -10.71 -8.64 8.75
N GLY A 73 -9.99 -8.73 7.65
CA GLY A 73 -8.94 -7.78 7.27
C GLY A 73 -7.74 -7.77 8.22
N ALA A 74 -7.68 -8.66 9.21
CA ALA A 74 -6.53 -8.78 10.09
C ALA A 74 -5.35 -9.36 9.32
N SER A 75 -4.14 -8.87 9.59
CA SER A 75 -2.93 -9.29 8.91
C SER A 75 -2.06 -10.16 9.79
N VAL A 76 -1.27 -11.03 9.17
CA VAL A 76 -0.19 -11.76 9.84
C VAL A 76 1.07 -11.66 8.99
N GLU A 77 2.18 -11.36 9.63
CA GLU A 77 3.50 -11.42 9.01
C GLU A 77 4.29 -12.60 9.56
N LEU A 78 4.97 -13.28 8.65
CA LEU A 78 5.75 -14.47 8.93
C LEU A 78 7.17 -14.23 8.41
N ASP A 79 8.14 -14.33 9.31
CA ASP A 79 9.56 -14.20 8.99
C ASP A 79 10.31 -15.44 9.45
N GLY A 80 11.33 -15.80 8.69
CA GLY A 80 12.21 -16.91 8.97
C GLY A 80 11.61 -18.29 8.66
N LYS A 81 12.47 -19.29 8.75
CA LYS A 81 12.14 -20.67 8.34
C LYS A 81 11.09 -21.27 9.29
N SER A 82 9.90 -21.53 8.78
CA SER A 82 8.82 -22.15 9.55
C SER A 82 7.73 -22.75 8.64
N THR A 83 6.85 -23.56 9.21
CA THR A 83 5.70 -24.17 8.52
C THR A 83 4.44 -23.90 9.33
N TYR A 84 3.43 -23.36 8.66
CA TYR A 84 2.15 -22.99 9.25
C TYR A 84 1.03 -23.71 8.54
N THR A 85 0.13 -24.34 9.30
CA THR A 85 -1.16 -24.75 8.76
C THR A 85 -2.09 -23.54 8.73
N GLU A 86 -3.08 -23.58 7.84
CA GLU A 86 -4.12 -22.56 7.79
C GLU A 86 -4.79 -22.35 9.16
N GLU A 87 -5.05 -23.42 9.91
CA GLU A 87 -5.68 -23.34 11.23
C GLU A 87 -4.77 -22.62 12.24
N LYS A 88 -3.44 -22.84 12.14
CA LYS A 88 -2.48 -22.13 13.00
C LYS A 88 -2.43 -20.64 12.68
N LEU A 89 -2.57 -20.26 11.41
CA LEU A 89 -2.66 -18.85 11.00
C LEU A 89 -3.94 -18.20 11.55
N GLN A 90 -5.07 -18.92 11.53
CA GLN A 90 -6.32 -18.44 12.13
C GLN A 90 -6.18 -18.20 13.64
N GLN A 91 -5.50 -19.10 14.34
CA GLN A 91 -5.23 -18.94 15.78
C GLN A 91 -4.42 -17.67 16.07
N ILE A 92 -3.38 -17.38 15.28
CA ILE A 92 -2.54 -16.18 15.44
C ILE A 92 -3.39 -14.91 15.36
N ILE A 93 -4.34 -14.86 14.42
CA ILE A 93 -5.22 -13.70 14.25
C ILE A 93 -6.30 -13.60 15.33
N GLY A 94 -6.82 -14.73 15.82
CA GLY A 94 -7.82 -14.76 16.89
C GLY A 94 -7.36 -14.01 18.14
N GLU A 95 -6.05 -13.98 18.39
CA GLU A 95 -5.40 -13.30 19.50
C GLU A 95 -5.16 -11.78 19.25
N GLN A 96 -5.26 -11.30 18.01
CA GLN A 96 -4.86 -9.94 17.58
C GLN A 96 -6.02 -9.03 17.11
N SER A 97 -7.28 -9.49 17.20
CA SER A 97 -8.42 -8.83 16.55
C SER A 97 -8.92 -7.55 17.25
N ALA A 98 -8.30 -6.40 16.96
CA ALA A 98 -8.88 -5.09 17.23
C ALA A 98 -9.74 -4.62 16.03
N SER A 99 -10.97 -4.15 16.30
CA SER A 99 -11.94 -3.70 15.28
C SER A 99 -11.41 -2.61 14.34
N VAL A 100 -10.47 -1.80 14.81
CA VAL A 100 -9.87 -0.70 14.04
C VAL A 100 -8.87 -1.22 12.99
N MET A 101 -8.04 -2.22 13.30
CA MET A 101 -7.17 -2.88 12.31
C MET A 101 -7.99 -3.54 11.22
N THR A 102 -9.11 -4.15 11.60
CA THR A 102 -10.09 -4.70 10.66
C THR A 102 -10.60 -3.66 9.67
N LYS A 103 -10.91 -2.43 10.11
CA LYS A 103 -11.39 -1.36 9.23
C LYS A 103 -10.36 -1.01 8.15
N TYR A 104 -9.12 -0.75 8.55
CA TYR A 104 -8.07 -0.30 7.62
C TYR A 104 -7.50 -1.44 6.77
N GLY A 105 -7.44 -2.65 7.31
CA GLY A 105 -7.10 -3.85 6.54
C GLY A 105 -8.14 -4.17 5.48
N LYS A 106 -9.44 -4.07 5.80
CA LYS A 106 -10.52 -4.21 4.81
C LYS A 106 -10.45 -3.15 3.72
N PHE A 107 -10.16 -1.91 4.09
CA PHE A 107 -9.96 -0.84 3.10
C PHE A 107 -8.79 -1.15 2.18
N LEU A 108 -7.64 -1.55 2.74
CA LEU A 108 -6.48 -1.97 1.94
C LEU A 108 -6.87 -3.08 0.96
N MET A 109 -7.58 -4.12 1.42
CA MET A 109 -8.08 -5.21 0.57
C MET A 109 -9.01 -4.72 -0.54
N GLU A 110 -9.99 -3.89 -0.21
CA GLU A 110 -10.95 -3.34 -1.16
C GLU A 110 -10.21 -2.61 -2.30
N LYS A 111 -9.21 -1.79 -1.95
CA LYS A 111 -8.44 -1.01 -2.92
C LYS A 111 -7.38 -1.81 -3.69
N MET A 112 -7.14 -3.07 -3.33
CA MET A 112 -6.24 -3.99 -4.03
C MET A 112 -6.99 -4.97 -4.97
N ASN A 113 -8.31 -4.82 -5.14
CA ASN A 113 -9.08 -5.71 -6.00
C ASN A 113 -8.66 -5.54 -7.49
N PRO A 114 -8.23 -6.61 -8.19
CA PRO A 114 -7.77 -6.52 -9.58
C PRO A 114 -8.79 -5.94 -10.57
N GLN A 115 -10.09 -6.06 -10.29
CA GLN A 115 -11.14 -5.47 -11.14
C GLN A 115 -11.12 -3.93 -11.07
N ASP A 116 -10.80 -3.35 -9.91
CA ASP A 116 -10.65 -1.91 -9.76
C ASP A 116 -9.36 -1.42 -10.43
N TYR A 117 -8.29 -2.22 -10.36
CA TYR A 117 -7.03 -1.94 -11.05
C TYR A 117 -7.19 -1.90 -12.59
N ALA A 118 -7.95 -2.83 -13.17
CA ALA A 118 -8.21 -2.85 -14.62
C ALA A 118 -9.01 -1.60 -15.08
N ASN A 119 -10.02 -1.19 -14.31
CA ASN A 119 -10.83 -0.01 -14.62
C ASN A 119 -10.09 1.31 -14.39
N GLN A 120 -9.23 1.38 -13.36
CA GLN A 120 -8.39 2.55 -13.10
C GLN A 120 -7.30 2.70 -14.17
N ASN A 121 -6.67 1.60 -14.60
CA ASN A 121 -5.71 1.64 -15.70
C ASN A 121 -6.33 2.11 -17.02
N LEU A 122 -7.57 1.77 -17.34
CA LEU A 122 -8.24 2.30 -18.54
C LEU A 122 -8.41 3.83 -18.50
N ASN A 123 -8.68 4.42 -17.32
CA ASN A 123 -8.78 5.87 -17.15
C ASN A 123 -7.42 6.58 -16.99
N VAL A 124 -6.37 5.86 -16.58
CA VAL A 124 -5.02 6.39 -16.36
C VAL A 124 -4.14 6.24 -17.61
N THR A 125 -4.32 5.19 -18.41
CA THR A 125 -3.56 4.96 -19.66
C THR A 125 -4.20 5.59 -20.90
N GLY A 126 -5.49 5.94 -20.85
CA GLY A 126 -6.25 6.50 -21.98
C GLY A 126 -6.25 8.03 -22.10
N ALA A 127 -5.75 8.75 -21.09
CA ALA A 127 -5.73 10.21 -21.05
C ALA A 127 -4.32 10.73 -20.78
N VAL A 128 -3.36 10.32 -21.63
CA VAL A 128 -2.15 11.11 -21.83
C VAL A 128 -2.59 12.41 -22.53
N GLU A 129 -2.74 13.49 -21.77
CA GLU A 129 -2.69 14.83 -22.36
C GLU A 129 -1.36 14.92 -23.11
N ARG A 130 -1.42 14.80 -24.44
CA ARG A 130 -0.28 14.73 -25.36
C ARG A 130 0.41 16.09 -25.52
N GLY A 131 0.62 16.81 -24.42
CA GLY A 131 1.07 18.21 -24.40
C GLY A 131 2.09 18.56 -23.30
N LYS A 132 2.69 17.59 -22.61
CA LYS A 132 3.59 17.80 -21.44
C LYS A 132 4.80 16.86 -21.42
N GLU A 133 5.42 16.54 -22.56
CA GLU A 133 6.57 15.62 -22.62
C GLU A 133 7.78 16.08 -21.79
N ASP A 134 7.84 17.37 -21.44
CA ASP A 134 8.91 17.96 -20.63
C ASP A 134 8.57 18.12 -19.13
N LEU A 135 7.42 17.65 -18.64
CA LEU A 135 7.09 17.80 -17.21
C LEU A 135 7.47 16.57 -16.40
N ILE A 136 8.17 16.81 -15.28
CA ILE A 136 8.40 15.78 -14.27
C ILE A 136 7.09 15.58 -13.48
N SER A 137 6.52 14.38 -13.56
CA SER A 137 5.33 13.99 -12.82
C SER A 137 5.68 13.64 -11.37
N ILE A 138 5.17 14.43 -10.43
CA ILE A 138 5.38 14.25 -9.00
C ILE A 138 4.22 13.44 -8.41
N GLY A 139 4.57 12.50 -7.55
CA GLY A 139 3.68 11.64 -6.82
C GLY A 139 3.11 12.28 -5.55
N LEU A 140 2.66 13.53 -5.61
CA LEU A 140 2.05 14.27 -4.50
C LEU A 140 0.77 14.98 -4.97
N PRO A 141 -0.17 15.29 -4.08
CA PRO A 141 -1.25 16.21 -4.40
C PRO A 141 -0.69 17.61 -4.65
N LYS A 142 -1.29 18.38 -5.59
CA LYS A 142 -0.85 19.76 -5.91
C LYS A 142 -0.74 20.65 -4.68
N VAL A 143 -1.68 20.52 -3.75
CA VAL A 143 -1.61 21.07 -2.40
C VAL A 143 -2.20 20.01 -1.47
N GLY A 144 -1.47 19.66 -0.42
CA GLY A 144 -1.95 18.71 0.59
C GLY A 144 -1.54 19.12 1.99
N ASP A 145 -2.35 18.69 2.97
CA ASP A 145 -1.98 18.80 4.38
C ASP A 145 -1.08 17.63 4.79
N ILE A 146 -0.23 17.86 5.79
CA ILE A 146 0.63 16.84 6.40
C ILE A 146 0.47 16.83 7.93
N TYR A 147 0.21 15.64 8.45
CA TYR A 147 0.13 15.36 9.89
C TYR A 147 1.51 15.16 10.50
N GLY A 148 2.36 14.36 9.84
CA GLY A 148 3.75 14.16 10.21
C GLY A 148 4.64 15.36 9.88
N ASN A 149 5.94 15.19 10.13
CA ASN A 149 6.96 16.18 9.76
C ASN A 149 7.84 15.69 8.61
N LYS A 150 7.55 14.53 8.02
CA LYS A 150 8.35 13.95 6.94
C LYS A 150 7.44 13.58 5.78
N ALA A 151 7.81 13.99 4.58
CA ALA A 151 7.11 13.66 3.35
C ALA A 151 8.08 13.08 2.33
N PHE A 152 7.75 11.90 1.79
CA PHE A 152 8.39 11.46 0.56
C PHE A 152 7.83 12.23 -0.64
N VAL A 153 8.71 12.94 -1.34
CA VAL A 153 8.48 13.48 -2.67
C VAL A 153 9.02 12.46 -3.66
N THR A 154 8.16 11.85 -4.47
CA THR A 154 8.58 10.87 -5.49
C THR A 154 8.23 11.35 -6.88
N TRP A 155 8.98 10.95 -7.91
CA TRP A 155 8.65 11.23 -9.31
C TRP A 155 8.90 10.04 -10.21
N GLN A 156 8.30 10.06 -11.39
CA GLN A 156 8.65 9.12 -12.44
C GLN A 156 10.09 9.31 -12.89
N ARG A 157 10.82 8.21 -13.08
CA ARG A 157 12.15 8.25 -13.67
C ARG A 157 12.04 8.66 -15.12
N LEU A 158 12.80 9.69 -15.50
CA LEU A 158 13.03 10.02 -16.90
C LEU A 158 14.24 9.25 -17.41
N ASP A 159 14.14 8.73 -18.64
CA ASP A 159 15.25 8.04 -19.28
C ASP A 159 16.47 8.96 -19.40
N ASN A 160 17.66 8.41 -19.12
CA ASN A 160 18.94 9.12 -19.19
C ASN A 160 19.12 10.30 -18.21
N ILE A 161 18.21 10.52 -17.25
CA ILE A 161 18.35 11.54 -16.19
C ILE A 161 18.53 10.85 -14.84
N GLN A 162 19.71 11.04 -14.23
CA GLN A 162 20.09 10.39 -12.96
C GLN A 162 20.10 11.35 -11.77
N GLU A 163 20.28 12.66 -12.03
CA GLU A 163 20.37 13.69 -11.01
C GLU A 163 19.25 14.72 -11.17
N TYR A 164 18.63 15.05 -10.04
CA TYR A 164 17.55 16.03 -9.96
C TYR A 164 17.90 17.07 -8.90
N VAL A 165 17.40 18.28 -9.08
CA VAL A 165 17.43 19.35 -8.08
C VAL A 165 16.03 19.50 -7.53
N VAL A 166 15.90 19.30 -6.23
CA VAL A 166 14.67 19.56 -5.47
C VAL A 166 14.80 20.93 -4.84
N THR A 167 13.88 21.83 -5.16
CA THR A 167 13.85 23.19 -4.61
C THR A 167 12.67 23.31 -3.66
N CYS A 168 12.93 23.79 -2.44
CA CYS A 168 11.93 24.16 -1.46
C CYS A 168 11.84 25.68 -1.38
N LYS A 169 10.62 26.21 -1.43
CA LYS A 169 10.32 27.64 -1.30
C LYS A 169 9.29 27.87 -0.20
N ASP A 170 9.23 29.10 0.27
CA ASP A 170 8.14 29.57 1.11
C ASP A 170 6.90 29.93 0.27
N LYS A 171 5.88 30.49 0.93
CA LYS A 171 4.64 30.95 0.27
C LYS A 171 4.79 32.24 -0.56
N LEU A 172 5.94 32.91 -0.47
CA LEU A 172 6.29 34.13 -1.22
C LEU A 172 7.19 33.83 -2.42
N ASP A 173 7.35 32.53 -2.77
CA ASP A 173 8.26 32.03 -3.80
C ASP A 173 9.76 32.26 -3.50
N GLU A 174 10.12 32.60 -2.27
CA GLU A 174 11.53 32.71 -1.85
C GLU A 174 12.12 31.32 -1.67
N VAL A 175 13.25 31.06 -2.34
CA VAL A 175 13.95 29.78 -2.24
C VAL A 175 14.56 29.64 -0.84
N ILE A 176 14.11 28.63 -0.11
CA ILE A 176 14.63 28.28 1.21
C ILE A 176 15.82 27.33 1.09
N SER A 177 15.70 26.33 0.21
CA SER A 177 16.76 25.35 -0.01
C SER A 177 16.70 24.71 -1.40
N GLU A 178 17.86 24.28 -1.87
CA GLU A 178 18.00 23.42 -3.05
C GLU A 178 18.87 22.21 -2.70
N THR A 179 18.41 21.02 -3.07
CA THR A 179 19.14 19.78 -2.83
C THR A 179 19.28 18.99 -4.12
N THR A 180 20.50 18.62 -4.46
CA THR A 180 20.74 17.66 -5.55
C THR A 180 20.60 16.24 -5.02
N VAL A 181 19.80 15.42 -5.69
CA VAL A 181 19.61 14.01 -5.36
C VAL A 181 19.86 13.11 -6.56
N THR A 182 20.32 11.90 -6.28
CA THR A 182 20.36 10.82 -7.26
C THR A 182 19.12 9.94 -7.10
N GLY A 183 18.55 9.50 -8.21
CA GLY A 183 17.33 8.69 -8.20
C GLY A 183 16.05 9.53 -8.35
N HIS A 184 14.97 9.07 -7.73
CA HIS A 184 13.60 9.49 -8.08
C HIS A 184 12.69 9.70 -6.86
N SER A 185 13.32 9.91 -5.72
CA SER A 185 12.65 10.23 -4.47
C SER A 185 13.52 11.13 -3.60
N TYR A 186 12.86 11.94 -2.78
CA TYR A 186 13.47 12.81 -1.79
C TYR A 186 12.63 12.78 -0.52
N LEU A 187 13.28 12.62 0.63
CA LEU A 187 12.60 12.72 1.92
C LEU A 187 12.70 14.17 2.41
N LEU A 188 11.61 14.91 2.25
CA LEU A 188 11.47 16.22 2.87
C LEU A 188 11.32 16.03 4.38
N ASP A 189 12.23 16.62 5.15
CA ASP A 189 12.14 16.67 6.60
C ASP A 189 11.82 18.11 7.01
N LEU A 190 10.58 18.33 7.41
CA LEU A 190 10.07 19.63 7.81
C LEU A 190 10.70 20.08 9.14
N ASP A 191 11.28 19.19 9.95
CA ASP A 191 11.97 19.59 11.18
C ASP A 191 13.39 20.12 10.92
N GLN A 192 13.82 20.19 9.65
CA GLN A 192 15.03 20.92 9.29
C GLN A 192 14.94 22.39 9.68
N ILE A 193 16.02 22.93 10.23
CA ILE A 193 16.09 24.31 10.76
C ILE A 193 15.58 25.34 9.74
N ALA A 194 15.88 25.15 8.46
CA ALA A 194 15.45 26.06 7.39
C ALA A 194 13.93 26.03 7.12
N LEU A 195 13.23 24.96 7.50
CA LEU A 195 11.81 24.71 7.17
C LEU A 195 10.91 24.67 8.41
N GLN A 196 11.48 24.68 9.62
CA GLN A 196 10.75 24.43 10.88
C GLN A 196 9.64 25.46 11.15
N ASP A 197 9.87 26.72 10.78
CA ASP A 197 8.96 27.83 11.03
C ASP A 197 7.93 28.02 9.90
N GLU A 198 8.11 27.31 8.78
CA GLU A 198 7.23 27.42 7.63
C GLU A 198 5.97 26.58 7.80
N LYS A 199 4.83 27.23 7.59
CA LYS A 199 3.51 26.58 7.61
C LYS A 199 3.19 25.86 6.31
N MET A 200 3.77 26.33 5.21
CA MET A 200 3.59 25.76 3.88
C MET A 200 4.91 25.80 3.15
N ILE A 201 5.34 24.63 2.66
CA ILE A 201 6.50 24.51 1.78
C ILE A 201 6.00 24.27 0.37
N ILE A 202 6.48 25.07 -0.57
CA ILE A 202 6.29 24.85 -2.00
C ILE A 202 7.51 24.08 -2.53
N ILE A 203 7.28 23.00 -3.26
CA ILE A 203 8.32 22.09 -3.75
C ILE A 203 8.19 21.97 -5.25
N ASN A 204 9.31 22.01 -5.95
CA ASN A 204 9.40 21.49 -7.31
C ASN A 204 10.69 20.71 -7.51
N VAL A 205 10.71 19.95 -8.61
CA VAL A 205 11.83 19.12 -9.00
C VAL A 205 12.19 19.44 -10.43
N ARG A 206 13.47 19.58 -10.73
CA ARG A 206 13.99 19.74 -12.09
C ARG A 206 15.15 18.79 -12.35
N ALA A 207 15.38 18.45 -13.61
CA ALA A 207 16.61 17.76 -13.99
C ALA A 207 17.81 18.70 -13.80
N LYS A 208 18.89 18.22 -13.18
CA LYS A 208 20.03 19.08 -12.79
C LYS A 208 20.70 19.79 -13.98
N ASN A 209 20.74 19.14 -15.13
CA ASN A 209 21.41 19.62 -16.34
C ASN A 209 20.43 19.99 -17.47
N SER A 210 19.14 20.12 -17.17
CA SER A 210 18.14 20.54 -18.16
C SER A 210 16.95 21.21 -17.48
N ASP A 211 16.81 22.51 -17.71
CA ASP A 211 15.64 23.26 -17.21
C ASP A 211 14.37 22.99 -18.03
N ALA A 212 14.48 22.26 -19.15
CA ALA A 212 13.32 21.78 -19.90
C ALA A 212 12.50 20.82 -19.05
N PHE A 213 13.17 19.91 -18.32
CA PHE A 213 12.51 18.90 -17.50
C PHE A 213 12.28 19.40 -16.09
N ARG A 214 11.08 19.88 -15.80
CA ARG A 214 10.70 20.35 -14.46
C ARG A 214 9.26 20.03 -14.10
N SER A 215 9.00 19.83 -12.83
CA SER A 215 7.66 19.72 -12.30
C SER A 215 7.03 21.11 -12.15
N PRO A 216 5.69 21.21 -12.11
CA PRO A 216 5.04 22.36 -11.49
C PRO A 216 5.33 22.41 -9.99
N ASP A 217 4.86 23.46 -9.34
CA ASP A 217 4.96 23.65 -7.90
C ASP A 217 3.89 22.84 -7.15
N PHE A 218 4.31 22.20 -6.06
CA PHE A 218 3.47 21.39 -5.16
C PHE A 218 3.57 21.92 -3.73
N GLY A 219 2.43 22.11 -3.07
CA GLY A 219 2.36 22.63 -1.71
C GLY A 219 2.18 21.54 -0.66
N ILE A 220 3.00 21.56 0.38
CA ILE A 220 2.82 20.75 1.60
C ILE A 220 2.55 21.71 2.76
N LYS A 221 1.34 21.66 3.30
CA LYS A 221 0.89 22.49 4.41
C LYS A 221 0.92 21.69 5.70
N ARG A 222 1.59 22.22 6.73
CA ARG A 222 1.52 21.63 8.07
C ARG A 222 0.13 21.78 8.63
N MET A 223 -0.41 20.69 9.16
CA MET A 223 -1.60 20.77 9.98
C MET A 223 -1.33 21.60 11.24
N SER A 224 -2.28 22.47 11.56
CA SER A 224 -2.37 23.16 12.84
C SER A 224 -2.63 22.17 13.98
N LEU A 225 -2.35 22.61 15.22
CA LEU A 225 -2.61 21.79 16.41
C LEU A 225 -4.08 21.35 16.53
N ALA A 226 -5.03 22.19 16.10
CA ALA A 226 -6.45 21.88 16.13
C ALA A 226 -6.83 20.80 15.10
N GLU A 227 -6.28 20.87 13.90
CA GLU A 227 -6.46 19.86 12.85
C GLU A 227 -5.84 18.52 13.31
N LYS A 228 -4.60 18.56 13.85
CA LYS A 228 -3.92 17.37 14.39
C LYS A 228 -4.71 16.69 15.51
N ALA A 229 -5.31 17.44 16.42
CA ALA A 229 -6.10 16.87 17.53
C ALA A 229 -7.30 16.01 17.07
N THR A 230 -7.82 16.24 15.86
CA THR A 230 -8.88 15.38 15.30
C THR A 230 -8.31 14.08 14.76
N ILE A 231 -7.17 14.15 14.07
CA ILE A 231 -6.44 12.98 13.58
C ILE A 231 -5.90 12.15 14.75
N ASP A 232 -5.37 12.79 15.79
CA ASP A 232 -4.84 12.13 16.99
C ASP A 232 -5.89 11.25 17.67
N ARG A 233 -7.14 11.71 17.74
CA ARG A 233 -8.24 10.91 18.31
C ARG A 233 -8.53 9.68 17.47
N ALA A 234 -8.56 9.81 16.15
CA ALA A 234 -8.76 8.68 15.25
C ALA A 234 -7.56 7.71 15.26
N LEU A 235 -6.35 8.24 15.41
CA LEU A 235 -5.10 7.47 15.43
C LEU A 235 -4.87 6.78 16.78
N ALA A 236 -5.35 7.36 17.88
CA ALA A 236 -5.21 6.78 19.22
C ALA A 236 -5.82 5.37 19.31
N ASP A 237 -6.90 5.13 18.58
CA ASP A 237 -7.51 3.79 18.54
C ASP A 237 -6.68 2.78 17.72
N MET A 238 -5.90 3.25 16.74
CA MET A 238 -4.91 2.39 16.06
C MET A 238 -3.68 2.11 16.92
N LYS A 239 -3.16 3.13 17.62
CA LYS A 239 -1.94 3.01 18.46
C LYS A 239 -2.12 2.09 19.68
N LYS A 240 -3.35 1.71 20.01
CA LYS A 240 -3.66 0.70 21.04
C LYS A 240 -3.35 -0.72 20.58
N ILE A 241 -3.18 -0.94 19.27
CA ILE A 241 -2.69 -2.20 18.75
C ILE A 241 -1.16 -2.20 18.80
N PRO A 242 -0.52 -3.25 19.35
CA PRO A 242 0.92 -3.41 19.27
C PRO A 242 1.36 -3.41 17.80
N THR A 243 2.02 -2.34 17.37
CA THR A 243 2.69 -2.27 16.07
C THR A 243 4.14 -2.69 16.25
N SER A 244 4.61 -3.66 15.47
CA SER A 244 6.02 -4.07 15.38
C SER A 244 6.88 -3.14 14.51
N GLY A 245 6.29 -2.12 13.89
CA GLY A 245 6.97 -1.22 12.96
C GLY A 245 7.29 -1.89 11.62
N ASN A 246 6.52 -2.91 11.27
CA ASN A 246 6.74 -3.75 10.10
C ASN A 246 6.00 -3.26 8.85
N VAL A 247 6.07 -4.02 7.75
CA VAL A 247 5.52 -3.60 6.46
C VAL A 247 4.02 -3.40 6.56
N MET A 248 3.30 -4.31 7.22
CA MET A 248 1.86 -4.27 7.38
C MET A 248 1.41 -3.11 8.25
N ASP A 249 2.13 -2.79 9.34
CA ASP A 249 1.84 -1.61 10.15
C ASP A 249 1.90 -0.33 9.30
N GLN A 250 2.91 -0.23 8.44
CA GLN A 250 3.05 0.90 7.52
C GLN A 250 1.93 0.95 6.48
N LEU A 251 1.51 -0.20 5.92
CA LEU A 251 0.40 -0.24 4.96
C LEU A 251 -0.95 0.10 5.59
N LEU A 252 -1.17 -0.29 6.85
CA LEU A 252 -2.36 0.07 7.61
C LEU A 252 -2.36 1.54 7.99
N LEU A 253 -1.21 2.08 8.39
CA LEU A 253 -1.04 3.51 8.64
C LEU A 253 -1.23 4.33 7.35
N ALA A 254 -0.73 3.86 6.22
CA ALA A 254 -0.98 4.46 4.92
C ALA A 254 -2.48 4.50 4.60
N SER A 255 -3.18 3.38 4.82
CA SER A 255 -4.63 3.27 4.64
C SER A 255 -5.42 4.22 5.55
N PHE A 256 -4.94 4.42 6.78
CA PHE A 256 -5.51 5.40 7.69
C PHE A 256 -5.37 6.82 7.15
N PHE A 257 -4.15 7.21 6.76
CA PHE A 257 -3.90 8.55 6.26
C PHE A 257 -4.65 8.81 4.95
N GLU A 258 -4.71 7.83 4.05
CA GLU A 258 -5.47 7.93 2.81
C GLU A 258 -6.97 8.15 3.07
N GLN A 259 -7.58 7.40 4.00
CA GLN A 259 -8.99 7.62 4.36
C GLN A 259 -9.27 9.00 4.97
N ASN A 260 -8.24 9.66 5.51
CA ASN A 260 -8.34 10.99 6.10
C ASN A 260 -7.83 12.09 5.15
N ASP A 261 -7.63 11.79 3.86
CA ASP A 261 -7.12 12.73 2.84
C ASP A 261 -5.72 13.30 3.13
N LEU A 262 -4.96 12.62 4.01
CA LEU A 262 -3.57 12.96 4.34
C LEU A 262 -2.61 12.24 3.40
N LEU A 263 -2.72 12.55 2.11
CA LEU A 263 -2.04 11.80 1.05
C LEU A 263 -0.51 11.87 1.14
N ALA A 264 0.06 12.99 1.61
CA ALA A 264 1.50 13.11 1.83
C ALA A 264 2.02 12.14 2.91
N ASP A 265 1.26 11.97 3.99
CA ASP A 265 1.56 10.96 5.02
C ASP A 265 1.35 9.54 4.48
N ALA A 266 0.28 9.30 3.71
CA ALA A 266 0.02 8.01 3.09
C ALA A 266 1.14 7.57 2.15
N ILE A 267 1.59 8.46 1.26
CA ILE A 267 2.76 8.24 0.38
C ILE A 267 4.00 7.89 1.21
N THR A 268 4.19 8.60 2.32
CA THR A 268 5.35 8.40 3.19
C THR A 268 5.32 7.01 3.83
N CYS A 269 4.16 6.58 4.34
CA CYS A 269 3.98 5.23 4.88
C CYS A 269 4.15 4.15 3.81
N TYR A 270 3.63 4.35 2.60
CA TYR A 270 3.88 3.43 1.49
C TYR A 270 5.38 3.33 1.15
N ASN A 271 6.10 4.44 1.08
CA ASN A 271 7.55 4.41 0.80
C ASN A 271 8.33 3.73 1.94
N GLN A 272 7.95 3.94 3.20
CA GLN A 272 8.53 3.23 4.35
C GLN A 272 8.24 1.72 4.29
N ALA A 273 7.01 1.33 3.92
CA ALA A 273 6.65 -0.06 3.69
C ALA A 273 7.48 -0.68 2.55
N ALA A 274 7.75 0.06 1.47
CA ALA A 274 8.56 -0.39 0.35
C ALA A 274 10.00 -0.71 0.77
N ILE A 275 10.60 0.17 1.57
CA ILE A 275 11.94 0.01 2.13
C ILE A 275 11.98 -1.23 3.03
N ALA A 276 10.99 -1.39 3.91
CA ALA A 276 10.89 -2.53 4.82
C ALA A 276 10.58 -3.86 4.10
N ALA A 277 9.86 -3.82 2.98
CA ALA A 277 9.48 -5.01 2.22
C ALA A 277 10.68 -5.66 1.49
N HIS A 278 11.82 -4.98 1.37
CA HIS A 278 13.03 -5.50 0.73
C HIS A 278 12.79 -6.18 -0.63
N GLN A 279 12.00 -5.53 -1.50
CA GLN A 279 11.61 -6.04 -2.82
C GLN A 279 10.75 -7.32 -2.78
N ALA A 280 9.91 -7.49 -1.76
CA ALA A 280 8.90 -8.55 -1.74
C ALA A 280 7.96 -8.42 -2.96
N ASP A 281 7.67 -9.56 -3.59
CA ASP A 281 6.67 -9.67 -4.65
C ASP A 281 5.31 -9.15 -4.15
N GLY A 282 4.57 -8.51 -5.04
CA GLY A 282 3.28 -7.89 -4.76
C GLY A 282 3.34 -6.44 -4.30
N PHE A 283 4.46 -5.95 -3.75
CA PHE A 283 4.52 -4.58 -3.23
C PHE A 283 4.26 -3.51 -4.29
N ASP A 284 4.87 -3.66 -5.47
CA ASP A 284 4.68 -2.73 -6.60
C ASP A 284 3.20 -2.64 -7.02
N THR A 285 2.47 -3.75 -6.96
CA THR A 285 1.02 -3.76 -7.24
C THR A 285 0.26 -2.92 -6.22
N ILE A 286 0.58 -3.04 -4.92
CA ILE A 286 -0.04 -2.27 -3.85
C ILE A 286 0.23 -0.77 -4.06
N TYR A 287 1.50 -0.41 -4.29
CA TYR A 287 1.91 0.98 -4.45
C TYR A 287 1.33 1.60 -5.72
N ASN A 288 1.42 0.92 -6.87
CA ASN A 288 0.90 1.43 -8.13
C ASN A 288 -0.62 1.58 -8.10
N SER A 289 -1.34 0.69 -7.41
CA SER A 289 -2.78 0.85 -7.19
C SER A 289 -3.10 2.12 -6.39
N PHE A 290 -2.25 2.48 -5.42
CA PHE A 290 -2.39 3.71 -4.65
C PHE A 290 -2.13 4.96 -5.49
N MET A 291 -1.06 4.94 -6.28
CA MET A 291 -0.72 6.05 -7.17
C MET A 291 -1.83 6.27 -8.19
N ALA A 292 -2.31 5.21 -8.84
CA ALA A 292 -3.34 5.27 -9.87
C ALA A 292 -4.67 5.83 -9.34
N ARG A 293 -5.17 5.35 -8.19
CA ARG A 293 -6.47 5.78 -7.63
C ARG A 293 -6.46 7.22 -7.11
N ASN A 294 -5.30 7.72 -6.72
CA ASN A 294 -5.12 9.12 -6.30
C ASN A 294 -4.66 10.03 -7.46
N GLY A 295 -4.56 9.51 -8.69
CA GLY A 295 -4.21 10.29 -9.88
C GLY A 295 -2.75 10.74 -9.93
N PHE A 296 -1.88 10.09 -9.15
CA PHE A 296 -0.45 10.38 -9.08
C PHE A 296 0.34 9.60 -10.14
N GLY A 297 1.50 10.14 -10.54
CA GLY A 297 2.39 9.46 -11.50
C GLY A 297 1.77 9.32 -12.89
N LYS A 298 1.05 10.36 -13.34
CA LYS A 298 0.56 10.52 -14.72
C LYS A 298 1.49 11.41 -15.52
#